data_AF-A0A0E0E034-F1
#
_entry.id   AF-A0A0E0E034-F1
#
_cell.length_a   1.000
_cell.length_b   1.000
_cell.length_c   1.000
_cell.angle_alpha   90.00
_cell.angle_beta   90.00
_cell.angle_gamma   90.00
#
_symmetry.space_group_name_H-M   'P 1'
#
loop_
_entity.id
_entity.type
_entity.pdbx_description
1 polymer ?
#
loop_
_entity_poly.entity_id
_entity_poly.type
_entity_poly.pdbx_seq_one_letter_code
_entity_poly.pdbx_strand_id
1 'polypeptide(L)'
;MSPPTCVIPSVWKQQPDRAMLLVLPSSCVCNEVLMGKDEYFQSFRVNADNFICTLLPGISNHPQIQYSPGGLLFKVGNSNMQHVTSLSFLLLAYSNYLSHANVRVPCGTSSASPVQLRRVAKRQVDYILGDNPLRMSYMVGYGARYPLRIHHRGSSLPSVAAHPARIGCKAGATYYASAAPNPNLLVGAVVGGPSNTSDAFPDARAVFQQSEPTTYINAPLLGLLAYFSAHPNLAQSDLLHD
;
A
#
# COMPACT_ATOMS: atom_id res chain seq x y z
N MET A 1 28.84 27.67 -6.81
CA MET A 1 27.87 27.01 -5.92
C MET A 1 27.73 25.57 -6.40
N SER A 2 28.16 24.61 -5.59
CA SER A 2 28.06 23.18 -5.94
C SER A 2 26.59 22.73 -5.93
N PRO A 3 26.16 21.84 -6.84
CA PRO A 3 24.80 21.32 -6.81
C PRO A 3 24.58 20.47 -5.54
N PRO A 4 23.34 20.40 -5.02
CA PRO A 4 23.05 19.64 -3.83
C PRO A 4 23.24 18.14 -4.10
N THR A 5 24.13 17.52 -3.35
CA THR A 5 24.31 16.07 -3.32
C THR A 5 23.10 15.43 -2.65
N CYS A 6 22.31 14.69 -3.42
CA CYS A 6 21.17 13.95 -2.91
C CYS A 6 21.67 12.66 -2.23
N VAL A 7 21.62 12.60 -0.91
CA VAL A 7 21.98 11.40 -0.13
C VAL A 7 20.75 10.48 -0.07
N ILE A 8 20.82 9.33 -0.76
CA ILE A 8 19.82 8.28 -0.67
C ILE A 8 20.05 7.50 0.64
N PRO A 9 19.07 7.42 1.57
CA PRO A 9 19.18 6.57 2.74
C PRO A 9 19.36 5.11 2.33
N SER A 10 20.34 4.42 2.92
CA SER A 10 20.73 3.04 2.61
C SER A 10 19.61 1.98 2.77
N VAL A 11 18.45 2.36 3.31
CA VAL A 11 17.27 1.51 3.50
C VAL A 11 16.53 1.20 2.19
N TRP A 12 16.78 1.96 1.11
CA TRP A 12 16.09 1.80 -0.17
C TRP A 12 16.77 0.81 -1.15
N LYS A 13 17.87 0.16 -0.74
CA LYS A 13 18.81 -0.50 -1.67
C LYS A 13 18.48 -1.96 -2.05
N GLN A 14 17.32 -2.52 -1.69
CA GLN A 14 17.13 -3.98 -1.69
C GLN A 14 16.01 -4.58 -2.57
N GLN A 15 15.49 -3.89 -3.59
CA GLN A 15 14.59 -4.52 -4.58
C GLN A 15 14.71 -3.83 -5.97
N PRO A 16 14.97 -4.56 -7.08
CA PRO A 16 15.14 -3.98 -8.42
C PRO A 16 13.84 -3.39 -9.02
N ASP A 17 12.66 -3.76 -8.51
CA ASP A 17 11.35 -3.28 -9.00
C ASP A 17 11.03 -1.81 -8.59
N ARG A 18 11.94 -1.11 -7.90
CA ARG A 18 11.70 0.24 -7.33
C ARG A 18 12.16 1.42 -8.20
N ALA A 19 12.73 1.18 -9.39
CA ALA A 19 13.15 2.26 -10.28
C ALA A 19 11.99 3.20 -10.67
N MET A 20 10.74 2.70 -10.70
CA MET A 20 9.58 3.51 -11.05
C MET A 20 9.08 4.41 -9.91
N LEU A 21 9.41 4.08 -8.65
CA LEU A 21 9.05 4.92 -7.50
C LEU A 21 10.04 6.08 -7.28
N LEU A 22 11.24 5.98 -7.86
CA LEU A 22 12.32 6.99 -7.73
C LEU A 22 12.09 8.24 -8.57
N VAL A 23 11.05 8.31 -9.41
CA VAL A 23 10.70 9.53 -10.15
C VAL A 23 9.83 10.49 -9.31
N LEU A 24 9.27 10.04 -8.18
CA LEU A 24 8.29 10.80 -7.40
C LEU A 24 8.78 11.78 -6.31
N PRO A 25 10.08 12.12 -6.10
CA PRO A 25 10.43 13.19 -5.15
C PRO A 25 10.85 14.54 -5.78
N SER A 26 10.80 14.71 -7.10
CA SER A 26 11.17 15.99 -7.73
C SER A 26 9.99 16.59 -8.49
N SER A 27 9.22 17.47 -7.87
CA SER A 27 8.06 18.13 -8.49
C SER A 27 8.37 18.82 -9.83
N CYS A 28 9.63 19.21 -10.09
CA CYS A 28 10.05 19.71 -11.41
C CYS A 28 10.29 18.58 -12.43
N VAL A 29 11.10 17.57 -12.08
CA VAL A 29 11.45 16.49 -13.02
C VAL A 29 10.22 15.62 -13.31
N CYS A 30 9.36 15.36 -12.32
CA CYS A 30 8.14 14.62 -12.54
C CYS A 30 7.16 15.38 -13.46
N ASN A 31 7.07 16.71 -13.33
CA ASN A 31 6.28 17.51 -14.28
C ASN A 31 6.90 17.51 -15.68
N GLU A 32 8.21 17.65 -15.84
CA GLU A 32 8.83 17.64 -17.19
C GLU A 32 8.81 16.27 -17.85
N VAL A 33 9.08 15.21 -17.08
CA VAL A 33 9.00 13.80 -17.53
C VAL A 33 7.58 13.45 -17.95
N LEU A 34 6.59 13.83 -17.13
CA LEU A 34 5.20 13.47 -17.39
C LEU A 34 4.55 14.41 -18.42
N MET A 35 4.84 15.72 -18.42
CA MET A 35 4.26 16.67 -19.40
C MET A 35 4.87 16.58 -20.81
N GLY A 36 5.80 15.66 -21.05
CA GLY A 36 6.25 15.31 -22.41
C GLY A 36 6.92 16.47 -23.17
N LYS A 37 7.57 17.38 -22.45
CA LYS A 37 8.23 18.55 -23.06
C LYS A 37 9.60 18.24 -23.68
N ASP A 38 10.08 16.99 -23.54
CA ASP A 38 11.36 16.53 -24.06
C ASP A 38 11.24 15.08 -24.58
N GLU A 39 11.79 14.80 -25.76
CA GLU A 39 11.86 13.45 -26.36
C GLU A 39 12.61 12.46 -25.44
N TYR A 40 13.55 12.96 -24.64
CA TYR A 40 14.31 12.17 -23.67
C TYR A 40 13.41 11.42 -22.68
N PHE A 41 12.25 12.00 -22.34
CA PHE A 41 11.36 11.44 -21.32
C PHE A 41 10.23 10.54 -21.85
N GLN A 42 10.06 10.44 -23.17
CA GLN A 42 8.99 9.61 -23.74
C GLN A 42 9.09 8.14 -23.33
N SER A 43 10.31 7.60 -23.24
CA SER A 43 10.54 6.22 -22.80
C SER A 43 10.06 5.96 -21.37
N PHE A 44 10.24 6.92 -20.45
CA PHE A 44 9.75 6.81 -19.07
C PHE A 44 8.23 6.81 -19.02
N ARG A 45 7.57 7.66 -19.82
CA ARG A 45 6.12 7.68 -19.92
C ARG A 45 5.57 6.37 -20.46
N VAL A 46 6.11 5.84 -21.56
CA VAL A 46 5.68 4.54 -22.12
C VAL A 46 5.83 3.41 -21.12
N ASN A 47 6.97 3.39 -20.39
CA ASN A 47 7.18 2.39 -19.35
C ASN A 47 6.19 2.55 -18.18
N ALA A 48 5.88 3.79 -17.79
CA ALA A 48 4.90 4.06 -16.74
C ALA A 48 3.49 3.65 -17.16
N ASP A 49 3.07 4.01 -18.38
CA ASP A 49 1.78 3.63 -18.96
C ASP A 49 1.64 2.10 -18.99
N ASN A 50 2.64 1.39 -19.51
CA ASN A 50 2.65 -0.07 -19.55
C ASN A 50 2.54 -0.69 -18.16
N PHE A 51 3.30 -0.18 -17.18
CA PHE A 51 3.25 -0.69 -15.81
C PHE A 51 1.90 -0.43 -15.15
N ILE A 52 1.32 0.76 -15.32
CA ILE A 52 -0.01 1.09 -14.80
C ILE A 52 -1.06 0.12 -15.35
N CYS A 53 -1.01 -0.19 -16.65
CA CYS A 53 -1.90 -1.17 -17.25
C CYS A 53 -1.79 -2.55 -16.58
N THR A 54 -0.60 -2.97 -16.10
CA THR A 54 -0.43 -4.25 -15.38
C THR A 54 -1.17 -4.31 -14.04
N LEU A 55 -1.49 -3.16 -13.45
CA LEU A 55 -2.14 -3.08 -12.14
C LEU A 55 -3.67 -3.12 -12.23
N LEU A 56 -4.25 -2.93 -13.42
CA LEU A 56 -5.68 -2.73 -13.57
C LEU A 56 -6.43 -4.06 -13.76
N PRO A 57 -7.43 -4.34 -12.92
CA PRO A 57 -8.22 -5.56 -13.03
C PRO A 57 -8.99 -5.57 -14.35
N GLY A 58 -9.00 -6.71 -15.04
CA GLY A 58 -9.69 -6.91 -16.32
C GLY A 58 -8.95 -6.35 -17.55
N ILE A 59 -7.86 -5.61 -17.37
CA ILE A 59 -7.02 -5.10 -18.48
C ILE A 59 -5.78 -5.98 -18.66
N SER A 60 -5.12 -6.36 -17.57
CA SER A 60 -3.89 -7.14 -17.63
C SER A 60 -4.01 -8.47 -16.90
N ASN A 61 -3.39 -9.50 -17.50
CA ASN A 61 -3.19 -10.82 -16.91
C ASN A 61 -1.72 -11.02 -16.49
N HIS A 62 -1.05 -9.94 -16.04
CA HIS A 62 0.37 -10.01 -15.69
C HIS A 62 0.59 -11.03 -14.57
N PRO A 63 1.43 -12.07 -14.76
CA PRO A 63 1.46 -13.23 -13.86
C PRO A 63 1.89 -12.89 -12.41
N GLN A 64 2.62 -11.79 -12.24
CA GLN A 64 3.11 -11.34 -10.94
C GLN A 64 2.14 -10.41 -10.18
N ILE A 65 1.10 -9.88 -10.83
CA ILE A 65 0.09 -9.02 -10.22
C ILE A 65 -1.26 -9.71 -10.35
N GLN A 66 -1.75 -10.23 -9.24
CA GLN A 66 -2.99 -10.97 -9.16
C GLN A 66 -3.98 -10.22 -8.27
N TYR A 67 -5.23 -10.67 -8.27
CA TYR A 67 -6.24 -10.21 -7.35
C TYR A 67 -6.81 -11.41 -6.60
N SER A 68 -7.04 -11.24 -5.30
CA SER A 68 -7.82 -12.22 -4.54
C SER A 68 -9.30 -12.20 -4.94
N PRO A 69 -10.10 -13.23 -4.61
CA PRO A 69 -11.55 -13.20 -4.77
C PRO A 69 -12.22 -11.98 -4.12
N GLY A 70 -11.69 -11.51 -2.98
CA GLY A 70 -12.15 -10.29 -2.31
C GLY A 70 -11.74 -8.97 -2.98
N GLY A 71 -10.89 -9.03 -4.02
CA GLY A 71 -10.43 -7.88 -4.78
C GLY A 71 -9.18 -7.19 -4.20
N LEU A 72 -8.41 -7.85 -3.35
CA LEU A 72 -7.11 -7.36 -2.87
C LEU A 72 -6.05 -7.58 -3.94
N LEU A 73 -5.30 -6.53 -4.26
CA LEU A 73 -4.12 -6.63 -5.11
C LEU A 73 -3.08 -7.53 -4.42
N PHE A 74 -2.56 -8.50 -5.15
CA PHE A 74 -1.60 -9.46 -4.66
C PHE A 74 -0.35 -9.50 -5.54
N LYS A 75 0.80 -9.21 -4.93
CA LYS A 75 2.12 -9.46 -5.53
C LYS A 75 2.82 -10.55 -4.72
N VAL A 76 3.39 -11.53 -5.41
CA VAL A 76 4.12 -12.64 -4.78
C VAL A 76 5.23 -12.08 -3.88
N GLY A 77 5.19 -12.46 -2.59
CA GLY A 77 6.12 -11.98 -1.57
C GLY A 77 5.53 -12.10 -0.17
N ASN A 78 6.31 -11.68 0.83
CA ASN A 78 5.83 -11.54 2.22
C ASN A 78 5.21 -10.15 2.41
N SER A 79 4.34 -10.01 3.42
CA SER A 79 3.74 -8.73 3.82
C SER A 79 3.09 -7.98 2.65
N ASN A 80 2.16 -8.64 1.96
CA ASN A 80 1.55 -8.16 0.71
C ASN A 80 1.00 -6.72 0.79
N MET A 81 0.54 -6.27 1.96
CA MET A 81 0.06 -4.90 2.17
C MET A 81 1.09 -3.82 1.79
N GLN A 82 2.40 -4.13 1.79
CA GLN A 82 3.41 -3.19 1.33
C GLN A 82 3.27 -2.85 -0.16
N HIS A 83 2.85 -3.83 -0.96
CA HIS A 83 2.61 -3.68 -2.38
C HIS A 83 1.25 -3.03 -2.61
N VAL A 84 0.22 -3.46 -1.88
CA VAL A 84 -1.12 -2.90 -1.95
C VAL A 84 -1.07 -1.38 -1.73
N THR A 85 -0.47 -0.93 -0.63
CA THR A 85 -0.47 0.51 -0.29
C THR A 85 0.42 1.31 -1.26
N SER A 86 1.61 0.80 -1.60
CA SER A 86 2.53 1.48 -2.53
C SER A 86 1.96 1.60 -3.95
N LEU A 87 1.40 0.53 -4.49
CA LEU A 87 0.84 0.50 -5.85
C LEU A 87 -0.47 1.29 -5.93
N SER A 88 -1.28 1.27 -4.87
CA SER A 88 -2.48 2.12 -4.80
C SER A 88 -2.12 3.60 -4.76
N PHE A 89 -1.08 3.98 -3.99
CA PHE A 89 -0.59 5.35 -3.95
C PHE A 89 -0.04 5.79 -5.32
N LEU A 90 0.69 4.91 -6.01
CA LEU A 90 1.16 5.16 -7.36
C LEU A 90 0.01 5.34 -8.36
N LEU A 91 -1.02 4.48 -8.33
CA LEU A 91 -2.22 4.62 -9.16
C LEU A 91 -2.91 5.96 -8.92
N LEU A 92 -3.04 6.37 -7.66
CA LEU A 92 -3.60 7.66 -7.29
C LEU A 92 -2.76 8.82 -7.83
N ALA A 93 -1.44 8.82 -7.60
CA ALA A 93 -0.55 9.86 -8.11
C ALA A 93 -0.61 9.97 -9.64
N TYR A 94 -0.59 8.83 -10.33
CA TYR A 94 -0.66 8.78 -11.79
C TYR A 94 -2.01 9.28 -12.31
N SER A 95 -3.11 8.94 -11.63
CA SER A 95 -4.45 9.44 -11.99
C SER A 95 -4.56 10.96 -11.91
N ASN A 96 -3.94 11.60 -10.90
CA ASN A 96 -3.94 13.05 -10.80
C ASN A 96 -3.15 13.68 -11.96
N TYR A 97 -2.00 13.11 -12.29
CA TYR A 97 -1.23 13.53 -13.47
C TYR A 97 -2.07 13.45 -14.75
N LEU A 98 -2.69 12.29 -15.04
CA LEU A 98 -3.50 12.09 -16.24
C LEU A 98 -4.71 13.03 -16.28
N SER A 99 -5.31 13.34 -15.13
CA SER A 99 -6.42 14.30 -15.03
C SER A 99 -5.97 15.71 -15.40
N HIS A 100 -4.82 16.16 -14.91
CA HIS A 100 -4.26 17.47 -15.26
C HIS A 100 -3.85 17.59 -16.73
N ALA A 101 -3.31 16.50 -17.28
CA ALA A 101 -2.93 16.44 -18.68
C ALA A 101 -4.10 16.15 -19.63
N ASN A 102 -5.29 15.85 -19.10
CA ASN A 102 -6.48 15.44 -19.85
C ASN A 102 -6.20 14.28 -20.83
N VAL A 103 -5.46 13.27 -20.38
CA VAL A 103 -5.10 12.09 -21.16
C VAL A 103 -5.56 10.79 -20.51
N ARG A 104 -5.62 9.72 -21.30
CA ARG A 104 -5.88 8.35 -20.86
C ARG A 104 -4.64 7.49 -21.11
N VAL A 105 -4.50 6.41 -20.35
CA VAL A 105 -3.40 5.45 -20.54
C VAL A 105 -3.77 4.48 -21.66
N PRO A 106 -2.97 4.34 -22.72
CA PRO A 106 -3.18 3.29 -23.72
C PRO A 106 -2.74 1.93 -23.16
N CYS A 107 -3.67 0.98 -23.06
CA CYS A 107 -3.45 -0.37 -22.53
C CYS A 107 -3.76 -1.42 -23.60
N GLY A 108 -2.95 -1.43 -24.68
CA GLY A 108 -3.16 -2.30 -25.83
C GLY A 108 -4.43 -1.93 -26.61
N THR A 109 -5.42 -2.82 -26.63
CA THR A 109 -6.73 -2.59 -27.28
C THR A 109 -7.70 -1.80 -26.41
N SER A 110 -7.34 -1.52 -25.15
CA SER A 110 -8.15 -0.78 -24.19
C SER A 110 -7.48 0.52 -23.76
N SER A 111 -8.21 1.40 -23.06
CA SER A 111 -7.61 2.58 -22.42
C SER A 111 -8.11 2.72 -20.99
N ALA A 112 -7.22 3.15 -20.08
CA ALA A 112 -7.57 3.39 -18.70
C ALA A 112 -7.77 4.89 -18.44
N SER A 113 -8.90 5.24 -17.83
CA SER A 113 -9.19 6.62 -17.43
C SER A 113 -8.57 6.95 -16.07
N PRO A 114 -8.31 8.24 -15.77
CA PRO A 114 -7.93 8.67 -14.43
C PRO A 114 -8.91 8.20 -13.34
N VAL A 115 -10.21 8.23 -13.66
CA VAL A 115 -11.31 7.73 -12.82
C VAL A 115 -11.12 6.27 -12.46
N GLN A 116 -10.82 5.42 -13.45
CA GLN A 116 -10.61 3.99 -13.24
C GLN A 116 -9.43 3.72 -12.30
N LEU A 117 -8.31 4.44 -12.45
CA LEU A 117 -7.15 4.32 -11.56
C LEU A 117 -7.50 4.71 -10.12
N ARG A 118 -8.21 5.82 -9.92
CA ARG A 118 -8.67 6.25 -8.58
C ARG A 118 -9.61 5.21 -7.95
N ARG A 119 -10.51 4.64 -8.74
CA ARG A 119 -11.45 3.59 -8.27
C ARG A 119 -10.70 2.36 -7.77
N VAL A 120 -9.67 1.91 -8.49
CA VAL A 120 -8.82 0.78 -8.05
C VAL A 120 -8.09 1.13 -6.76
N ALA A 121 -7.45 2.30 -6.69
CA ALA A 121 -6.75 2.75 -5.47
C ALA A 121 -7.70 2.84 -4.26
N LYS A 122 -8.91 3.40 -4.45
CA LYS A 122 -9.93 3.49 -3.40
C LYS A 122 -10.37 2.10 -2.93
N ARG A 123 -10.62 1.17 -3.86
CA ARG A 123 -11.03 -0.20 -3.51
C ARG A 123 -10.00 -0.87 -2.60
N GLN A 124 -8.71 -0.65 -2.82
CA GLN A 124 -7.66 -1.19 -1.95
C GLN A 124 -7.67 -0.56 -0.54
N VAL A 125 -7.93 0.75 -0.44
CA VAL A 125 -8.09 1.42 0.86
C VAL A 125 -9.32 0.88 1.60
N ASP A 126 -10.46 0.77 0.92
CA ASP A 126 -11.69 0.23 1.50
C ASP A 126 -11.48 -1.22 1.96
N TYR A 127 -10.77 -2.04 1.17
CA TYR A 127 -10.39 -3.40 1.55
C TYR A 127 -9.55 -3.42 2.84
N ILE A 128 -8.52 -2.56 2.95
CA ILE A 128 -7.69 -2.43 4.15
C ILE A 128 -8.54 -2.05 5.36
N LEU A 129 -9.54 -1.18 5.18
CA LEU A 129 -10.35 -0.63 6.26
C LEU A 129 -11.55 -1.52 6.66
N GLY A 130 -11.88 -2.55 5.88
CA GLY A 130 -12.83 -3.58 6.29
C GLY A 130 -13.80 -4.08 5.21
N ASP A 131 -13.78 -3.49 4.00
CA ASP A 131 -14.57 -3.97 2.86
C ASP A 131 -13.86 -5.16 2.18
N ASN A 132 -13.83 -6.26 2.91
CA ASN A 132 -13.23 -7.53 2.50
C ASN A 132 -14.07 -8.71 2.99
N PRO A 133 -13.83 -9.95 2.49
CA PRO A 133 -14.62 -11.12 2.87
C PRO A 133 -14.68 -11.40 4.38
N LEU A 134 -13.66 -10.97 5.14
CA LEU A 134 -13.61 -11.15 6.60
C LEU A 134 -14.36 -10.05 7.38
N ARG A 135 -14.80 -8.98 6.70
CA ARG A 135 -15.39 -7.77 7.31
C ARG A 135 -14.53 -7.25 8.47
N MET A 136 -13.22 -7.22 8.25
CA MET A 136 -12.21 -6.95 9.27
C MET A 136 -11.24 -5.88 8.76
N SER A 137 -11.04 -4.82 9.53
CA SER A 137 -9.99 -3.86 9.22
C SER A 137 -8.62 -4.51 9.42
N TYR A 138 -7.69 -4.32 8.50
CA TYR A 138 -6.28 -4.65 8.70
C TYR A 138 -5.51 -3.53 9.41
N MET A 139 -6.17 -2.40 9.71
CA MET A 139 -5.63 -1.32 10.53
C MET A 139 -6.04 -1.51 11.99
N VAL A 140 -5.04 -1.64 12.86
CA VAL A 140 -5.23 -1.86 14.28
C VAL A 140 -5.97 -0.68 14.92
N GLY A 141 -7.06 -0.97 15.63
CA GLY A 141 -7.89 0.03 16.30
C GLY A 141 -8.88 0.76 15.41
N TYR A 142 -9.05 0.35 14.13
CA TYR A 142 -10.05 0.92 13.23
C TYR A 142 -11.21 -0.06 12.99
N GLY A 143 -12.44 0.46 13.00
CA GLY A 143 -13.65 -0.31 12.77
C GLY A 143 -14.02 -1.27 13.92
N ALA A 144 -15.07 -2.06 13.71
CA ALA A 144 -15.61 -2.97 14.73
C ALA A 144 -14.76 -4.23 14.96
N ARG A 145 -13.92 -4.61 13.99
CA ARG A 145 -13.10 -5.83 14.02
C ARG A 145 -11.74 -5.53 13.40
N TYR A 146 -10.66 -5.80 14.15
CA TYR A 146 -9.27 -5.54 13.75
C TYR A 146 -8.29 -6.53 14.41
N PRO A 147 -7.04 -6.69 13.92
CA PRO A 147 -6.06 -7.61 14.48
C PRO A 147 -5.73 -7.30 15.94
N LEU A 148 -5.75 -8.33 16.78
CA LEU A 148 -5.44 -8.22 18.20
C LEU A 148 -4.08 -8.84 18.54
N ARG A 149 -3.50 -9.62 17.63
CA ARG A 149 -2.29 -10.43 17.89
C ARG A 149 -1.21 -10.16 16.85
N ILE A 150 -0.95 -8.88 16.58
CA ILE A 150 0.08 -8.44 15.63
C ILE A 150 1.49 -8.81 16.09
N HIS A 151 2.39 -9.10 15.15
CA HIS A 151 3.80 -9.36 15.41
C HIS A 151 4.55 -8.06 15.70
N HIS A 152 4.37 -7.48 16.88
CA HIS A 152 5.08 -6.28 17.31
C HIS A 152 5.46 -6.36 18.79
N ARG A 153 6.76 -6.33 19.11
CA ARG A 153 7.26 -6.54 20.47
C ARG A 153 6.69 -5.53 21.47
N GLY A 154 6.67 -4.24 21.13
CA GLY A 154 6.10 -3.22 22.00
C GLY A 154 4.58 -3.34 22.18
N SER A 155 3.90 -4.05 21.28
CA SER A 155 2.46 -4.31 21.39
C SER A 155 2.20 -5.54 22.25
N SER A 156 3.00 -6.60 22.09
CA SER A 156 2.79 -7.91 22.73
C SER A 156 3.35 -8.02 24.16
N LEU A 157 4.37 -7.25 24.51
CA LEU A 157 4.95 -7.21 25.86
C LEU A 157 4.16 -6.26 26.77
N PRO A 158 4.08 -6.51 28.09
CA PRO A 158 3.46 -5.57 29.03
C PRO A 158 4.22 -4.23 29.00
N SER A 159 3.50 -3.14 29.24
CA SER A 159 4.11 -1.83 29.36
C SER A 159 5.00 -1.74 30.61
N VAL A 160 5.93 -0.78 30.63
CA VAL A 160 6.77 -0.51 31.81
C VAL A 160 5.93 -0.14 33.03
N ALA A 161 4.75 0.45 32.85
CA ALA A 161 3.84 0.75 33.95
C ALA A 161 3.25 -0.52 34.59
N ALA A 162 2.90 -1.53 33.78
CA ALA A 162 2.36 -2.80 34.25
C ALA A 162 3.44 -3.79 34.71
N HIS A 163 4.66 -3.68 34.16
CA HIS A 163 5.79 -4.52 34.51
C HIS A 163 7.10 -3.69 34.53
N PRO A 164 7.41 -3.01 35.65
CA PRO A 164 8.57 -2.12 35.75
C PRO A 164 9.92 -2.84 35.72
N ALA A 165 9.95 -4.13 36.06
CA ALA A 165 11.15 -4.95 36.05
C ALA A 165 11.62 -5.24 34.61
N ARG A 166 12.93 -5.48 34.44
CA ARG A 166 13.48 -5.86 33.14
C ARG A 166 12.99 -7.25 32.73
N ILE A 167 12.53 -7.38 31.49
CA ILE A 167 12.19 -8.67 30.88
C ILE A 167 13.47 -9.26 30.28
N GLY A 168 13.87 -10.45 30.75
CA GLY A 168 15.05 -11.15 30.21
C GLY A 168 14.89 -11.58 28.75
N CYS A 169 16.01 -11.81 28.04
CA CYS A 169 16.03 -12.02 26.58
C CYS A 169 15.08 -13.12 26.07
N LYS A 170 14.92 -14.22 26.82
CA LYS A 170 14.04 -15.35 26.45
C LYS A 170 12.67 -15.29 27.15
N ALA A 171 12.49 -14.43 28.15
CA ALA A 171 11.24 -14.32 28.90
C ALA A 171 10.09 -13.76 28.04
N GLY A 172 10.39 -13.11 26.91
CA GLY A 172 9.41 -12.67 25.92
C GLY A 172 8.68 -13.80 25.17
N ALA A 173 9.21 -15.04 25.21
CA ALA A 173 8.68 -16.16 24.41
C ALA A 173 7.24 -16.55 24.81
N THR A 174 6.88 -16.41 26.08
CA THR A 174 5.52 -16.67 26.58
C THR A 174 4.50 -15.70 25.99
N TYR A 175 4.85 -14.42 25.89
CA TYR A 175 4.00 -13.40 25.24
C TYR A 175 3.87 -13.66 23.75
N TYR A 176 4.97 -14.00 23.09
CA TYR A 176 4.97 -14.36 21.67
C TYR A 176 4.02 -15.54 21.38
N ALA A 177 4.12 -16.63 22.15
CA ALA A 177 3.33 -17.84 21.97
C ALA A 177 1.88 -17.74 22.49
N SER A 178 1.57 -16.73 23.31
CA SER A 178 0.25 -16.59 23.94
C SER A 178 -0.90 -16.49 22.92
N ALA A 179 -2.07 -17.01 23.28
CA ALA A 179 -3.31 -16.82 22.53
C ALA A 179 -4.01 -15.50 22.87
N ALA A 180 -3.60 -14.83 23.95
CA ALA A 180 -4.21 -13.58 24.38
C ALA A 180 -3.92 -12.42 23.41
N PRO A 181 -4.85 -11.44 23.31
CA PRO A 181 -4.60 -10.16 22.67
C PRO A 181 -3.31 -9.49 23.16
N ASN A 182 -2.71 -8.67 22.32
CA ASN A 182 -1.61 -7.81 22.70
C ASN A 182 -2.07 -6.80 23.77
N PRO A 183 -1.33 -6.64 24.90
CA PRO A 183 -1.72 -5.73 25.98
C PRO A 183 -1.68 -4.26 25.57
N ASN A 184 -0.84 -3.87 24.61
CA ASN A 184 -0.77 -2.50 24.12
C ASN A 184 -1.27 -2.43 22.68
N LEU A 185 -2.36 -1.69 22.45
CA LEU A 185 -2.92 -1.51 21.11
C LEU A 185 -2.04 -0.56 20.30
N LEU A 186 -1.47 -1.04 19.20
CA LEU A 186 -0.67 -0.22 18.29
C LEU A 186 -1.58 0.48 17.27
N VAL A 187 -2.36 1.46 17.74
CA VAL A 187 -3.39 2.13 16.93
C VAL A 187 -2.81 2.70 15.63
N GLY A 188 -3.53 2.46 14.52
CA GLY A 188 -3.16 2.92 13.19
C GLY A 188 -2.13 2.05 12.47
N ALA A 189 -1.54 1.05 13.12
CA ALA A 189 -0.64 0.12 12.45
C ALA A 189 -1.40 -0.77 11.47
N VAL A 190 -0.89 -0.90 10.24
CA VAL A 190 -1.44 -1.83 9.24
C VAL A 190 -0.55 -3.05 9.15
N VAL A 191 -1.15 -4.22 9.33
CA VAL A 191 -0.46 -5.51 9.27
C VAL A 191 -0.11 -5.90 7.83
N GLY A 192 0.79 -6.87 7.64
CA GLY A 192 1.16 -7.41 6.33
C GLY A 192 0.00 -7.99 5.50
N GLY A 193 -1.12 -8.37 6.13
CA GLY A 193 -2.33 -8.86 5.48
C GLY A 193 -2.19 -10.29 4.92
N PRO A 194 -3.15 -10.78 4.11
CA PRO A 194 -3.10 -12.11 3.53
C PRO A 194 -1.81 -12.38 2.74
N SER A 195 -1.18 -13.55 2.93
CA SER A 195 0.06 -13.94 2.24
C SER A 195 -0.16 -14.72 0.94
N ASN A 196 -1.41 -14.90 0.55
CA ASN A 196 -1.82 -15.52 -0.71
C ASN A 196 -3.15 -14.90 -1.16
N THR A 197 -3.65 -15.35 -2.32
CA THR A 197 -4.89 -14.84 -2.91
C THR A 197 -6.17 -15.36 -2.24
N SER A 198 -6.11 -16.09 -1.12
CA SER A 198 -7.32 -16.67 -0.48
C SER A 198 -8.12 -15.73 0.43
N ASP A 199 -7.65 -14.49 0.62
CA ASP A 199 -8.19 -13.52 1.59
C ASP A 199 -8.06 -13.94 3.07
N ALA A 200 -7.50 -15.12 3.35
CA ALA A 200 -7.37 -15.64 4.71
C ALA A 200 -6.35 -14.86 5.54
N PHE A 201 -6.72 -14.57 6.80
CA PHE A 201 -5.85 -13.91 7.78
C PHE A 201 -6.06 -14.52 9.17
N PRO A 202 -5.05 -15.15 9.78
CA PRO A 202 -5.20 -15.92 11.02
C PRO A 202 -5.10 -15.09 12.31
N ASP A 203 -4.73 -13.81 12.23
CA ASP A 203 -4.43 -12.94 13.39
C ASP A 203 -3.55 -13.64 14.45
N ALA A 204 -2.33 -13.99 14.04
CA ALA A 204 -1.40 -14.74 14.87
C ALA A 204 0.02 -14.19 14.78
N ARG A 205 0.59 -13.84 15.94
CA ARG A 205 1.97 -13.32 16.08
C ARG A 205 3.01 -14.19 15.39
N ALA A 206 2.82 -15.51 15.38
CA ALA A 206 3.78 -16.42 14.77
C ALA A 206 3.79 -16.36 13.23
N VAL A 207 2.70 -15.87 12.62
CA VAL A 207 2.58 -15.69 11.17
C VAL A 207 3.01 -14.27 10.84
N PHE A 208 4.30 -13.97 11.04
CA PHE A 208 4.86 -12.62 10.93
C PHE A 208 4.68 -12.04 9.52
N GLN A 209 4.73 -12.88 8.47
CA GLN A 209 4.51 -12.45 7.09
C GLN A 209 3.14 -11.79 6.86
N GLN A 210 2.16 -12.07 7.72
CA GLN A 210 0.83 -11.48 7.65
C GLN A 210 0.57 -10.49 8.79
N SER A 211 1.11 -10.74 9.98
CA SER A 211 0.75 -10.01 11.21
C SER A 211 1.74 -8.91 11.59
N GLU A 212 2.88 -8.79 10.92
CA GLU A 212 3.88 -7.76 11.19
C GLU A 212 3.46 -6.43 10.54
N PRO A 213 3.34 -5.34 11.32
CA PRO A 213 3.17 -4.00 10.78
C PRO A 213 4.53 -3.38 10.47
N THR A 214 4.59 -2.54 9.44
CA THR A 214 5.84 -1.83 9.09
C THR A 214 5.57 -0.39 8.66
N THR A 215 6.57 0.47 8.83
CA THR A 215 6.48 1.88 8.47
C THR A 215 6.24 2.10 6.98
N TYR A 216 6.78 1.24 6.12
CA TYR A 216 6.61 1.32 4.67
C TYR A 216 5.25 0.83 4.17
N ILE A 217 4.47 0.09 4.97
CA ILE A 217 3.05 -0.17 4.67
C ILE A 217 2.25 1.11 4.94
N ASN A 218 2.46 1.73 6.10
CA ASN A 218 1.73 2.92 6.56
C ASN A 218 2.06 4.18 5.75
N ALA A 219 3.31 4.39 5.35
CA ALA A 219 3.76 5.61 4.68
C ALA A 219 2.94 5.98 3.41
N PRO A 220 2.80 5.11 2.39
CA PRO A 220 1.97 5.39 1.22
C PRO A 220 0.47 5.43 1.55
N LEU A 221 0.03 4.66 2.55
CA LEU A 221 -1.38 4.67 2.97
C LEU A 221 -1.82 6.03 3.52
N LEU A 222 -0.94 6.74 4.23
CA LEU A 222 -1.26 8.09 4.73
C LEU A 222 -1.65 9.04 3.58
N GLY A 223 -0.95 8.98 2.45
CA GLY A 223 -1.28 9.80 1.28
C GLY A 223 -2.63 9.44 0.67
N LEU A 224 -2.94 8.15 0.60
CA LEU A 224 -4.24 7.65 0.14
C LEU A 224 -5.38 8.11 1.05
N LEU A 225 -5.23 7.93 2.37
CA LEU A 225 -6.23 8.35 3.36
C LEU A 225 -6.46 9.86 3.33
N ALA A 226 -5.39 10.65 3.24
CA ALA A 226 -5.49 12.10 3.14
C ALA A 226 -6.28 12.52 1.89
N TYR A 227 -5.98 11.93 0.73
CA TYR A 227 -6.68 12.24 -0.51
C TYR A 227 -8.17 11.89 -0.44
N PHE A 228 -8.52 10.66 -0.02
CA PHE A 228 -9.92 10.23 0.02
C PHE A 228 -10.73 10.88 1.14
N SER A 229 -10.08 11.32 2.22
CA SER A 229 -10.71 12.16 3.25
C SER A 229 -11.08 13.54 2.70
N ALA A 230 -10.18 14.16 1.91
CA ALA A 230 -10.44 15.45 1.27
C ALA A 230 -11.43 15.37 0.09
N HIS A 231 -11.64 14.19 -0.49
CA HIS A 231 -12.49 13.98 -1.69
C HIS A 231 -13.53 12.85 -1.49
N PRO A 232 -14.48 12.99 -0.56
CA PRO A 232 -15.40 11.91 -0.19
C PRO A 232 -16.41 11.53 -1.29
N ASN A 233 -16.75 12.48 -2.17
CA ASN A 233 -17.84 12.34 -3.16
C ASN A 233 -17.40 11.74 -4.51
N LEU A 234 -16.11 11.40 -4.68
CA LEU A 234 -15.60 10.87 -5.95
C LEU A 234 -16.30 9.56 -6.38
N ALA A 235 -16.77 8.76 -5.43
CA ALA A 235 -17.52 7.54 -5.72
C ALA A 235 -18.84 7.78 -6.48
N GLN A 236 -19.41 8.98 -6.40
CA GLN A 236 -20.71 9.32 -6.99
C GLN A 236 -20.56 10.10 -8.30
N SER A 237 -19.56 10.99 -8.40
CA SER A 237 -19.24 11.70 -9.65
C SER A 237 -18.66 10.77 -10.71
N ASP A 238 -17.89 9.76 -10.29
CA ASP A 238 -17.24 8.81 -11.19
C ASP A 238 -18.20 7.72 -11.74
N LEU A 239 -19.45 7.66 -11.26
CA LEU A 239 -20.52 6.81 -11.80
C LEU A 239 -21.39 7.53 -12.85
N LEU A 240 -21.31 8.86 -12.93
CA LEU A 240 -22.11 9.69 -13.84
C LEU A 240 -21.37 10.03 -15.16
N HIS A 241 -20.10 9.63 -15.28
CA HIS A 241 -19.22 9.94 -16.42
C HIS A 241 -18.60 8.72 -17.10
N ASP A 242 -19.11 7.51 -16.81
CA ASP A 242 -18.86 6.30 -17.61
C ASP A 242 -19.98 6.13 -18.67
#